data_AF-A0A957EF53-F1
#
_entry.id   AF-A0A957EF53-F1
#
_cell.length_a   1.000
_cell.length_b   1.000
_cell.length_c   1.000
_cell.angle_alpha   90.00
_cell.angle_beta   90.00
_cell.angle_gamma   90.00
#
_symmetry.space_group_name_H-M   'P 1'
#
loop_
_entity.id
_entity.type
_entity.pdbx_description
1 polymer ?
#
loop_
_entity_poly.entity_id
_entity_poly.type
_entity_poly.pdbx_seq_one_letter_code
_entity_poly.pdbx_strand_id
1 'polypeptide(L)'
;MSFIDLFTLILENLARRKGRVLLTAVGVIIGTAAIVLLVSLGVGLQQNAASQLGGIGDLTKIQVWPGYGEPDPATGEVSSVSVLSDQSVADIAAIPGVTAVIPQDYFQGWGFLTVDRLEGGGQILGIGTDDLSNLGLTAQLGSLAVERGSIIIGSSIPMSLYDPRPRPGQSMTEPPTAEDLIDKQVTLTLVKWSSDGTEVRKTIRMRISGVIAEARDEPDWTMYVPLSDMNGYNTWVTGQPVDRKKNGYPNLVVRVTDLDRAIDVADQIMEMGYQAYTPQSFIQGISGFYTILQIIFGGVGAIALLVAAIGIANTMAMAILERTREIGLMKAVGATNRQVLSVFLGESAGIGFLGG
;
A
#
# COMPACT_ATOMS: atom_id res chain seq x y z
N MET A 1 -17.55 57.84 3.06
CA MET A 1 -16.21 57.32 2.77
C MET A 1 -16.32 56.35 1.63
N SER A 2 -15.53 56.53 0.57
CA SER A 2 -15.44 55.52 -0.49
C SER A 2 -14.67 54.30 0.03
N PHE A 3 -14.85 53.15 -0.62
CA PHE A 3 -14.13 51.92 -0.27
C PHE A 3 -12.60 52.08 -0.43
N ILE A 4 -12.19 52.89 -1.41
CA ILE A 4 -10.78 53.20 -1.69
C ILE A 4 -10.19 54.04 -0.55
N ASP A 5 -10.90 55.07 -0.08
CA ASP A 5 -10.43 55.89 1.05
C ASP A 5 -10.26 55.06 2.32
N LEU A 6 -11.17 54.13 2.59
CA LEU A 6 -11.10 53.24 3.74
C LEU A 6 -9.84 52.37 3.66
N PHE A 7 -9.57 51.78 2.49
CA PHE A 7 -8.41 50.92 2.25
C PHE A 7 -7.09 51.66 2.38
N THR A 8 -6.98 52.86 1.80
CA THR A 8 -5.77 53.70 1.93
C THR A 8 -5.53 54.10 3.38
N LEU A 9 -6.59 54.44 4.11
CA LEU A 9 -6.51 54.83 5.52
C LEU A 9 -6.10 53.66 6.43
N ILE A 10 -6.55 52.44 6.14
CA ILE A 10 -6.11 51.21 6.81
C ILE A 10 -4.62 50.96 6.58
N LEU A 11 -4.16 51.06 5.32
CA LEU A 11 -2.75 50.85 4.96
C LEU A 11 -1.82 51.84 5.64
N GLU A 12 -2.17 53.13 5.65
CA GLU A 12 -1.38 54.14 6.36
C GLU A 12 -1.31 53.90 7.87
N ASN A 13 -2.41 53.44 8.46
CA ASN A 13 -2.47 53.14 9.88
C ASN A 13 -1.60 51.92 10.26
N LEU A 14 -1.61 50.88 9.43
CA LEU A 14 -0.73 49.72 9.60
C LEU A 14 0.75 50.13 9.45
N ALA A 15 1.07 50.96 8.46
CA ALA A 15 2.43 51.43 8.19
C ALA A 15 3.02 52.31 9.31
N ARG A 16 2.18 52.97 10.12
CA ARG A 16 2.61 53.76 11.28
C ARG A 16 3.12 52.91 12.45
N ARG A 17 2.74 51.62 12.54
CA ARG A 17 3.03 50.73 13.70
C ARG A 17 3.83 49.48 13.32
N LYS A 18 4.86 49.67 12.49
CA LYS A 18 5.63 48.59 11.84
C LYS A 18 6.07 47.48 12.80
N GLY A 19 6.66 47.81 13.96
CA GLY A 19 7.22 46.80 14.86
C GLY A 19 6.17 45.84 15.45
N ARG A 20 5.05 46.37 15.93
CA ARG A 20 4.00 45.55 16.58
C ARG A 20 3.18 44.77 15.55
N VAL A 21 2.82 45.43 14.44
CA VAL A 21 2.10 44.77 13.33
C VAL A 21 2.95 43.62 12.78
N LEU A 22 4.25 43.82 12.61
CA LEU A 22 5.16 42.80 12.11
C LEU A 22 5.30 41.62 13.08
N LEU A 23 5.43 41.86 14.39
CA LEU A 23 5.54 40.79 15.38
C LEU A 23 4.26 39.92 15.43
N THR A 24 3.08 40.56 15.40
CA THR A 24 1.80 39.84 15.39
C THR A 24 1.60 39.10 14.07
N ALA A 25 1.92 39.73 12.93
CA ALA A 25 1.85 39.07 11.62
C ALA A 25 2.77 37.84 11.55
N VAL A 26 4.00 37.92 12.05
CA VAL A 26 4.93 36.77 12.09
C VAL A 26 4.35 35.60 12.88
N GLY A 27 3.72 35.87 14.03
CA GLY A 27 3.06 34.81 14.82
C GLY A 27 1.92 34.12 14.06
N VAL A 28 1.13 34.90 13.32
CA VAL A 28 0.08 34.36 12.43
C VAL A 28 0.71 33.54 11.30
N ILE A 29 1.75 34.04 10.63
CA ILE A 29 2.46 33.37 9.51
C ILE A 29 3.01 32.01 9.94
N ILE A 30 3.69 31.96 11.09
CA ILE A 30 4.27 30.71 11.56
C ILE A 30 3.15 29.70 11.86
N GLY A 31 2.06 30.14 12.48
CA GLY A 31 0.91 29.29 12.77
C GLY A 31 0.23 28.77 11.50
N THR A 32 -0.10 29.64 10.56
CA THR A 32 -0.78 29.28 9.30
C THR A 32 0.11 28.42 8.41
N ALA A 33 1.39 28.77 8.26
CA ALA A 33 2.36 28.00 7.48
C ALA A 33 2.55 26.58 8.05
N ALA A 34 2.68 26.44 9.37
CA ALA A 34 2.80 25.13 10.01
C ALA A 34 1.58 24.24 9.75
N ILE A 35 0.36 24.80 9.84
CA ILE A 35 -0.87 24.06 9.57
C ILE A 35 -0.94 23.64 8.10
N VAL A 36 -0.70 24.57 7.18
CA VAL A 36 -0.74 24.29 5.73
C VAL A 36 0.28 23.22 5.37
N LEU A 37 1.50 23.27 5.92
CA LEU A 37 2.52 22.26 5.72
C LEU A 37 2.08 20.88 6.23
N LEU A 38 1.55 20.80 7.46
CA LEU A 38 1.10 19.54 8.05
C LEU A 38 -0.07 18.92 7.28
N VAL A 39 -1.05 19.72 6.88
CA VAL A 39 -2.19 19.25 6.08
C VAL A 39 -1.73 18.80 4.69
N SER A 40 -0.88 19.58 4.03
CA SER A 40 -0.34 19.24 2.71
C SER A 40 0.49 17.96 2.75
N LEU A 41 1.31 17.78 3.79
CA LEU A 41 2.07 16.55 3.99
C LEU A 41 1.14 15.36 4.21
N GLY A 42 0.10 15.50 5.03
CA GLY A 42 -0.87 14.43 5.26
C GLY A 42 -1.58 13.98 3.97
N VAL A 43 -2.07 14.93 3.17
CA VAL A 43 -2.71 14.64 1.88
C VAL A 43 -1.71 14.07 0.87
N GLY A 44 -0.50 14.64 0.80
CA GLY A 44 0.55 14.18 -0.11
C GLY A 44 1.01 12.76 0.19
N LEU A 45 1.18 12.41 1.47
CA LEU A 45 1.52 11.05 1.89
C LEU A 45 0.36 10.08 1.65
N GLN A 46 -0.90 10.50 1.85
CA GLN A 46 -2.07 9.68 1.51
C GLN A 46 -2.13 9.39 0.00
N GLN A 47 -1.90 10.39 -0.84
CA GLN A 47 -1.88 10.23 -2.29
C GLN A 47 -0.68 9.39 -2.75
N ASN A 48 0.49 9.58 -2.14
CA ASN A 48 1.68 8.79 -2.43
C ASN A 48 1.43 7.32 -2.07
N ALA A 49 0.90 7.04 -0.87
CA ALA A 49 0.51 5.70 -0.47
C ALA A 49 -0.47 5.10 -1.48
N ALA A 50 -1.56 5.79 -1.83
CA ALA A 50 -2.52 5.31 -2.84
C ALA A 50 -1.88 5.06 -4.22
N SER A 51 -0.91 5.89 -4.65
CA SER A 51 -0.22 5.73 -5.93
C SER A 51 0.76 4.56 -5.97
N GLN A 52 1.42 4.24 -4.84
CA GLN A 52 2.23 3.02 -4.73
C GLN A 52 1.37 1.77 -4.88
N LEU A 53 0.08 1.87 -4.49
CA LEU A 53 -0.89 0.80 -4.66
C LEU A 53 -1.50 0.74 -6.07
N GLY A 54 -1.27 1.75 -6.93
CA GLY A 54 -1.68 1.71 -8.34
C GLY A 54 -0.93 0.65 -9.17
N GLY A 55 0.10 0.02 -8.59
CA GLY A 55 0.75 -1.19 -9.10
C GLY A 55 0.24 -2.49 -8.47
N ILE A 56 -0.65 -2.43 -7.46
CA ILE A 56 -1.26 -3.63 -6.90
C ILE A 56 -2.20 -4.20 -7.96
N GLY A 57 -1.88 -5.40 -8.41
CA GLY A 57 -2.69 -6.18 -9.33
C GLY A 57 -4.12 -6.42 -8.83
N ASP A 58 -4.90 -7.04 -9.70
CA ASP A 58 -6.31 -7.40 -9.55
C ASP A 58 -6.93 -7.21 -8.15
N LEU A 59 -7.64 -6.09 -7.96
CA LEU A 59 -8.30 -5.73 -6.71
C LEU A 59 -9.43 -6.71 -6.31
N THR A 60 -9.81 -7.63 -7.19
CA THR A 60 -10.79 -8.70 -6.92
C THR A 60 -10.17 -9.93 -6.26
N LYS A 61 -8.87 -9.88 -5.93
CA LYS A 61 -8.15 -10.93 -5.22
C LYS A 61 -8.24 -10.77 -3.70
N ILE A 62 -8.61 -11.86 -3.03
CA ILE A 62 -8.57 -12.02 -1.58
C ILE A 62 -7.52 -13.08 -1.26
N GLN A 63 -6.57 -12.75 -0.40
CA GLN A 63 -5.60 -13.72 0.11
C GLN A 63 -6.11 -14.30 1.42
N VAL A 64 -6.11 -15.63 1.53
CA VAL A 64 -6.64 -16.34 2.69
C VAL A 64 -5.55 -17.20 3.30
N TRP A 65 -5.37 -17.09 4.61
CA TRP A 65 -4.45 -17.93 5.41
C TRP A 65 -5.21 -18.67 6.51
N PRO A 66 -4.64 -19.78 7.03
CA PRO A 66 -5.19 -20.47 8.18
C PRO A 66 -5.38 -19.50 9.35
N GLY A 67 -6.50 -19.65 10.06
CA GLY A 67 -6.77 -18.86 11.26
C GLY A 67 -5.79 -19.19 12.38
N TYR A 68 -5.37 -18.20 13.15
CA TYR A 68 -4.63 -18.48 14.38
C TYR A 68 -5.57 -19.08 15.43
N GLY A 69 -5.10 -20.08 16.15
CA GLY A 69 -5.76 -20.50 17.38
C GLY A 69 -5.62 -19.37 18.40
N GLU A 70 -6.73 -18.78 18.82
CA GLU A 70 -6.73 -17.86 19.95
C GLU A 70 -6.74 -18.68 21.26
N PRO A 71 -5.85 -18.36 22.22
CA PRO A 71 -5.93 -18.92 23.56
C PRO A 71 -7.19 -18.40 24.25
N ASP A 72 -8.03 -19.32 24.72
CA ASP A 72 -9.19 -19.00 25.54
C ASP A 72 -8.73 -18.21 26.80
N PRO A 73 -9.27 -17.00 27.05
CA PRO A 73 -8.86 -16.17 28.19
C PRO A 73 -9.11 -16.80 29.57
N ALA A 74 -10.02 -17.77 29.67
CA ALA A 74 -10.41 -18.43 30.90
C ALA A 74 -9.68 -19.77 31.12
N THR A 75 -9.39 -20.53 30.06
CA THR A 75 -8.78 -21.87 30.17
C THR A 75 -7.33 -21.93 29.70
N GLY A 76 -6.89 -20.96 28.90
CA GLY A 76 -5.58 -20.98 28.24
C GLY A 76 -5.46 -22.03 27.12
N GLU A 77 -6.54 -22.76 26.80
CA GLU A 77 -6.56 -23.68 25.67
C GLU A 77 -6.58 -22.90 24.37
N VAL A 78 -5.62 -23.20 23.50
CA VAL A 78 -5.56 -22.63 22.15
C VAL A 78 -6.57 -23.38 21.30
N SER A 79 -7.59 -22.67 20.80
CA SER A 79 -8.55 -23.22 19.84
C SER A 79 -7.80 -23.82 18.65
N SER A 80 -8.29 -24.92 18.08
CA SER A 80 -7.64 -25.55 16.92
C SER A 80 -7.51 -24.54 15.78
N VAL A 81 -6.28 -24.33 15.29
CA VAL A 81 -5.97 -23.55 14.08
C VAL A 81 -6.93 -23.97 12.96
N SER A 82 -7.68 -23.03 12.40
CA SER A 82 -8.58 -23.31 11.27
C SER A 82 -7.75 -23.64 10.04
N VAL A 83 -7.58 -24.93 9.78
CA VAL A 83 -6.80 -25.45 8.66
C VAL A 83 -7.57 -25.26 7.35
N LEU A 84 -6.90 -24.76 6.30
CA LEU A 84 -7.50 -24.63 4.98
C LEU A 84 -7.53 -26.01 4.30
N SER A 85 -8.60 -26.76 4.51
CA SER A 85 -8.78 -28.10 3.94
C SER A 85 -9.49 -28.06 2.58
N ASP A 86 -9.61 -29.21 1.92
CA ASP A 86 -10.44 -29.35 0.71
C ASP A 86 -11.91 -28.95 0.98
N GLN A 87 -12.41 -29.19 2.20
CA GLN A 87 -13.74 -28.75 2.60
C GLN A 87 -13.81 -27.23 2.69
N SER A 88 -12.79 -26.60 3.29
CA SER A 88 -12.69 -25.14 3.38
C SER A 88 -12.68 -24.50 1.99
N VAL A 89 -11.98 -25.11 1.02
CA VAL A 89 -11.98 -24.67 -0.38
C VAL A 89 -13.39 -24.74 -0.98
N ALA A 90 -14.13 -25.83 -0.75
CA ALA A 90 -15.49 -25.99 -1.23
C ALA A 90 -16.48 -25.02 -0.57
N ASP A 91 -16.36 -24.82 0.74
CA ASP A 91 -17.21 -23.90 1.51
C ASP A 91 -17.01 -22.45 1.07
N ILE A 92 -15.75 -22.03 0.89
CA ILE A 92 -15.41 -20.69 0.40
C ILE A 92 -15.88 -20.52 -1.06
N ALA A 93 -15.74 -21.54 -1.90
CA ALA A 93 -16.22 -21.49 -3.29
C ALA A 93 -17.75 -21.39 -3.39
N ALA A 94 -18.49 -21.81 -2.36
CA ALA A 94 -19.94 -21.70 -2.30
C ALA A 94 -20.43 -20.30 -1.88
N ILE A 95 -19.55 -19.41 -1.41
CA ILE A 95 -19.92 -18.04 -1.04
C ILE A 95 -20.37 -17.27 -2.30
N PRO A 96 -21.56 -16.63 -2.29
CA PRO A 96 -22.03 -15.86 -3.43
C PRO A 96 -21.05 -14.76 -3.84
N GLY A 97 -20.71 -14.72 -5.12
CA GLY A 97 -19.77 -13.74 -5.68
C GLY A 97 -18.33 -14.25 -5.78
N VAL A 98 -18.00 -15.42 -5.21
CA VAL A 98 -16.71 -16.09 -5.45
C VAL A 98 -16.71 -16.75 -6.84
N THR A 99 -15.69 -16.45 -7.63
CA THR A 99 -15.51 -16.99 -8.99
C THR A 99 -14.50 -18.14 -9.04
N ALA A 100 -13.48 -18.09 -8.19
CA ALA A 100 -12.46 -19.13 -8.08
C ALA A 100 -11.85 -19.15 -6.68
N VAL A 101 -11.49 -20.35 -6.21
CA VAL A 101 -10.67 -20.56 -5.01
C VAL A 101 -9.47 -21.41 -5.43
N ILE A 102 -8.28 -20.85 -5.31
CA ILE A 102 -7.05 -21.40 -5.88
C ILE A 102 -6.07 -21.68 -4.75
N PRO A 103 -5.84 -22.96 -4.41
CA PRO A 103 -4.84 -23.30 -3.42
C PRO A 103 -3.42 -23.04 -3.92
N GLN A 104 -2.56 -22.61 -3.01
CA GLN A 104 -1.17 -22.28 -3.29
C GLN A 104 -0.25 -22.92 -2.26
N ASP A 105 0.99 -23.23 -2.66
CA ASP A 105 2.06 -23.62 -1.75
C ASP A 105 3.42 -23.26 -2.35
N TYR A 106 4.28 -22.66 -1.56
CA TYR A 106 5.63 -22.32 -1.98
C TYR A 106 6.57 -23.49 -1.76
N PHE A 107 7.59 -23.58 -2.61
CA PHE A 107 8.66 -24.54 -2.37
C PHE A 107 9.42 -24.18 -1.08
N GLN A 108 9.51 -25.11 -0.14
CA GLN A 108 10.12 -24.91 1.18
C GLN A 108 11.66 -25.06 1.17
N GLY A 109 12.26 -25.08 -0.01
CA GLY A 109 13.70 -25.18 -0.20
C GLY A 109 14.22 -24.15 -1.18
N TRP A 110 15.46 -24.35 -1.61
CA TRP A 110 16.05 -23.54 -2.66
C TRP A 110 15.99 -24.28 -3.99
N GLY A 111 15.63 -23.59 -5.07
CA GLY A 111 15.66 -24.18 -6.40
C GLY A 111 15.98 -23.15 -7.46
N PHE A 112 16.49 -23.62 -8.58
CA PHE A 112 16.84 -22.78 -9.72
C PHE A 112 16.58 -23.54 -11.02
N LEU A 113 16.32 -22.76 -12.06
CA LEU A 113 16.18 -23.21 -13.43
C LEU A 113 17.54 -23.21 -14.12
N THR A 114 17.81 -24.27 -14.87
CA THR A 114 18.95 -24.36 -15.78
C THR A 114 18.45 -24.44 -17.21
N VAL A 115 18.90 -23.50 -18.04
CA VAL A 115 18.63 -23.46 -19.47
C VAL A 115 19.95 -23.39 -20.21
N ASP A 116 20.25 -24.43 -20.99
CA ASP A 116 21.54 -24.60 -21.65
C ASP A 116 22.72 -24.53 -20.65
N ARG A 117 23.45 -23.41 -20.59
CA ARG A 117 24.56 -23.16 -19.64
C ARG A 117 24.19 -22.15 -18.54
N LEU A 118 23.00 -21.55 -18.62
CA LEU A 118 22.60 -20.49 -17.73
C LEU A 118 21.83 -21.08 -16.54
N GLU A 119 22.10 -20.55 -15.36
CA GLU A 119 21.43 -20.89 -14.11
C GLU A 119 20.81 -19.62 -13.50
N GLY A 120 19.64 -19.75 -12.89
CA GLY A 120 18.93 -18.64 -12.28
C GLY A 120 17.50 -19.04 -11.96
N GLY A 121 16.62 -18.08 -11.74
CA GLY A 121 15.22 -18.32 -11.45
C GLY A 121 14.72 -17.42 -10.34
N GLY A 122 13.59 -17.81 -9.78
CA GLY A 122 12.98 -17.12 -8.67
C GLY A 122 12.22 -18.08 -7.77
N GLN A 123 11.19 -17.58 -7.11
CA GLN A 123 10.39 -18.41 -6.22
C GLN A 123 9.64 -19.47 -7.01
N ILE A 124 9.54 -20.69 -6.47
CA ILE A 124 8.75 -21.75 -7.08
C ILE A 124 7.42 -21.80 -6.34
N LEU A 125 6.33 -21.57 -7.07
CA LEU A 125 4.98 -21.57 -6.54
C LEU A 125 4.18 -22.71 -7.16
N GLY A 126 3.69 -23.60 -6.30
CA GLY A 126 2.72 -24.63 -6.65
C GLY A 126 1.32 -24.04 -6.66
N ILE A 127 0.58 -24.25 -7.75
CA ILE A 127 -0.77 -23.69 -7.90
C ILE A 127 -1.81 -24.76 -8.22
N GLY A 128 -2.94 -24.70 -7.53
CA GLY A 128 -4.07 -25.62 -7.65
C GLY A 128 -5.13 -25.14 -8.63
N THR A 129 -4.73 -24.70 -9.83
CA THR A 129 -5.65 -24.34 -10.92
C THR A 129 -5.12 -24.89 -12.23
N ASP A 130 -6.01 -25.11 -13.20
CA ASP A 130 -5.65 -25.60 -14.53
C ASP A 130 -5.10 -24.49 -15.45
N ASP A 131 -5.34 -23.22 -15.13
CA ASP A 131 -4.87 -22.08 -15.91
C ASP A 131 -4.54 -20.87 -15.01
N LEU A 132 -3.37 -20.26 -15.19
CA LEU A 132 -2.97 -19.05 -14.44
C LEU A 132 -3.83 -17.82 -14.77
N SER A 133 -4.58 -17.80 -15.87
CA SER A 133 -5.55 -16.73 -16.13
C SER A 133 -6.60 -16.61 -15.04
N ASN A 134 -6.87 -17.72 -14.32
CA ASN A 134 -7.74 -17.72 -13.16
C ASN A 134 -7.17 -16.92 -12.00
N LEU A 135 -5.88 -16.55 -11.97
CA LEU A 135 -5.32 -15.58 -11.04
C LEU A 135 -5.38 -14.13 -11.53
N GLY A 136 -5.92 -13.88 -12.73
CA GLY A 136 -5.87 -12.57 -13.37
C GLY A 136 -4.54 -12.29 -14.09
N LEU A 137 -3.69 -13.31 -14.23
CA LEU A 137 -2.44 -13.22 -15.00
C LEU A 137 -2.73 -13.31 -16.50
N THR A 138 -1.96 -12.60 -17.30
CA THR A 138 -2.08 -12.61 -18.76
C THR A 138 -0.82 -13.21 -19.39
N ALA A 139 -0.98 -13.91 -20.50
CA ALA A 139 0.15 -14.50 -21.21
C ALA A 139 0.86 -13.42 -22.03
N GLN A 140 2.18 -13.31 -21.89
CA GLN A 140 3.01 -12.61 -22.87
C GLN A 140 3.30 -13.54 -24.05
N LEU A 141 3.69 -14.78 -23.75
CA LEU A 141 4.03 -15.81 -24.73
C LEU A 141 3.54 -17.18 -24.25
N GLY A 142 3.16 -18.04 -25.20
CA GLY A 142 2.78 -19.42 -24.92
C GLY A 142 1.41 -19.59 -24.24
N SER A 143 1.26 -20.69 -23.51
CA SER A 143 0.05 -21.08 -22.81
C SER A 143 0.22 -20.92 -21.29
N LEU A 144 -0.84 -20.46 -20.62
CA LEU A 144 -0.91 -20.40 -19.16
C LEU A 144 -1.55 -21.64 -18.53
N ALA A 145 -1.81 -22.67 -19.34
CA ALA A 145 -2.27 -23.97 -18.86
C ALA A 145 -1.21 -24.62 -17.95
N VAL A 146 -1.64 -24.98 -16.75
CA VAL A 146 -0.80 -25.56 -15.70
C VAL A 146 -0.83 -27.08 -15.84
N GLU A 147 0.14 -27.63 -16.56
CA GLU A 147 0.24 -29.06 -16.84
C GLU A 147 1.45 -29.71 -16.16
N ARG A 148 1.34 -31.00 -15.84
CA ARG A 148 2.47 -31.76 -15.28
C ARG A 148 3.66 -31.77 -16.23
N GLY A 149 4.85 -31.55 -15.69
CA GLY A 149 6.09 -31.46 -16.48
C GLY A 149 6.22 -30.18 -17.30
N SER A 150 5.30 -29.22 -17.13
CA SER A 150 5.43 -27.86 -17.66
C SER A 150 5.69 -26.86 -16.53
N ILE A 151 6.40 -25.79 -16.86
CA ILE A 151 6.67 -24.67 -15.96
C ILE A 151 6.28 -23.38 -16.68
N ILE A 152 5.59 -22.50 -15.98
CA ILE A 152 5.30 -21.15 -16.47
C ILE A 152 6.18 -20.18 -15.70
N ILE A 153 6.81 -19.23 -16.38
CA ILE A 153 7.77 -18.32 -15.75
C ILE A 153 7.28 -16.88 -15.76
N GLY A 154 7.64 -16.15 -14.71
CA GLY A 154 7.53 -14.71 -14.59
C GLY A 154 8.27 -13.96 -15.70
N SER A 155 7.79 -12.76 -16.04
CA SER A 155 8.39 -11.90 -17.07
C SER A 155 9.84 -11.50 -16.78
N SER A 156 10.24 -11.47 -15.50
CA SER A 156 11.58 -11.07 -15.04
C SER A 156 12.52 -12.25 -14.77
N ILE A 157 12.01 -13.50 -14.77
CA ILE A 157 12.85 -14.71 -14.66
C ILE A 157 14.01 -14.75 -15.68
N PRO A 158 13.85 -14.36 -16.96
CA PRO A 158 14.96 -14.38 -17.91
C PRO A 158 16.14 -13.50 -17.46
N MET A 159 15.86 -12.37 -16.78
CA MET A 159 16.89 -11.46 -16.25
C MET A 159 17.74 -12.07 -15.13
N SER A 160 17.22 -13.09 -14.45
CA SER A 160 17.93 -13.80 -13.38
C SER A 160 18.96 -14.81 -13.89
N LEU A 161 18.89 -15.19 -15.17
CA LEU A 161 19.73 -16.25 -15.74
C LEU A 161 21.13 -15.73 -16.02
N TYR A 162 22.14 -16.39 -15.46
CA TYR A 162 23.55 -16.06 -15.64
C TYR A 162 24.38 -17.32 -15.91
N ASP A 163 25.55 -17.18 -16.55
CA ASP A 163 26.49 -18.31 -16.69
C ASP A 163 27.30 -18.45 -15.37
N PRO A 164 27.12 -19.54 -14.60
CA PRO A 164 27.84 -19.73 -13.34
C PRO A 164 29.33 -20.03 -13.54
N ARG A 165 29.77 -20.32 -14.76
CA ARG A 165 31.17 -20.62 -15.11
C ARG A 165 31.58 -19.80 -16.34
N PRO A 166 31.68 -18.46 -16.22
CA PRO A 166 32.07 -17.61 -17.33
C PRO A 166 33.51 -17.91 -17.75
N ARG A 167 33.80 -17.84 -19.05
CA ARG A 167 35.17 -18.00 -19.56
C ARG A 167 36.01 -16.77 -19.16
N PRO A 168 37.32 -16.93 -18.85
CA PRO A 168 38.18 -15.79 -18.57
C PRO A 168 38.14 -14.75 -19.70
N GLY A 169 37.79 -13.50 -19.39
CA GLY A 169 37.66 -12.41 -20.36
C GLY A 169 36.32 -12.31 -21.08
N GLN A 170 35.34 -13.17 -20.77
CA GLN A 170 33.98 -13.08 -21.29
C GLN A 170 33.23 -11.94 -20.58
N SER A 171 32.63 -11.03 -21.36
CA SER A 171 31.67 -10.05 -20.85
C SER A 171 30.46 -10.75 -20.22
N MET A 172 29.74 -10.07 -19.32
CA MET A 172 28.47 -10.60 -18.79
C MET A 172 27.59 -11.07 -19.95
N THR A 173 27.19 -12.35 -19.92
CA THR A 173 26.26 -12.90 -20.91
C THR A 173 24.97 -12.12 -20.83
N GLU A 174 24.48 -11.61 -21.97
CA GLU A 174 23.18 -10.96 -22.03
C GLU A 174 22.10 -11.96 -21.59
N PRO A 175 21.13 -11.56 -20.76
CA PRO A 175 20.05 -12.44 -20.37
C PRO A 175 19.25 -12.88 -21.61
N PRO A 176 18.82 -14.15 -21.69
CA PRO A 176 17.98 -14.60 -22.79
C PRO A 176 16.65 -13.84 -22.78
N THR A 177 16.04 -13.71 -23.96
CA THR A 177 14.69 -13.14 -24.06
C THR A 177 13.63 -14.19 -23.72
N ALA A 178 12.39 -13.75 -23.47
CA ALA A 178 11.28 -14.68 -23.27
C ALA A 178 11.03 -15.58 -24.50
N GLU A 179 11.28 -15.07 -25.71
CA GLU A 179 11.19 -15.81 -26.97
C GLU A 179 12.26 -16.90 -27.09
N ASP A 180 13.45 -16.69 -26.50
CA ASP A 180 14.50 -17.69 -26.46
C ASP A 180 14.20 -18.84 -25.50
N LEU A 181 13.26 -18.65 -24.57
CA LEU A 181 12.97 -19.59 -23.49
C LEU A 181 11.69 -20.39 -23.71
N ILE A 182 10.71 -19.84 -24.43
CA ILE A 182 9.44 -20.53 -24.68
C ILE A 182 9.67 -21.86 -25.40
N ASP A 183 8.91 -22.89 -25.03
CA ASP A 183 8.99 -24.26 -25.54
C ASP A 183 10.32 -25.00 -25.31
N LYS A 184 11.33 -24.35 -24.71
CA LYS A 184 12.59 -25.02 -24.37
C LYS A 184 12.39 -26.06 -23.28
N GLN A 185 13.17 -27.14 -23.41
CA GLN A 185 13.40 -28.10 -22.34
C GLN A 185 14.41 -27.52 -21.36
N VAL A 186 14.01 -27.46 -20.10
CA VAL A 186 14.76 -26.85 -19.01
C VAL A 186 14.88 -27.83 -17.86
N THR A 187 15.89 -27.63 -17.02
CA THR A 187 16.08 -28.45 -15.82
C THR A 187 15.78 -27.62 -14.60
N LEU A 188 14.72 -27.97 -13.87
CA LEU A 188 14.48 -27.45 -12.53
C LEU A 188 15.34 -28.25 -11.54
N THR A 189 16.26 -27.56 -10.87
CA THR A 189 17.12 -28.14 -9.84
C THR A 189 16.61 -27.72 -8.48
N LEU A 190 16.15 -28.68 -7.68
CA LEU A 190 15.79 -28.48 -6.29
C LEU A 190 16.98 -28.85 -5.40
N VAL A 191 17.22 -28.05 -4.38
CA VAL A 191 18.37 -28.18 -3.49
C VAL A 191 17.89 -28.34 -2.05
N LYS A 192 18.48 -29.29 -1.35
CA LYS A 192 18.36 -29.42 0.10
C LYS A 192 19.72 -29.70 0.72
N TRP A 193 19.86 -29.34 1.98
CA TRP A 193 21.05 -29.63 2.76
C TRP A 193 20.78 -30.82 3.67
N SER A 194 21.63 -31.83 3.60
CA SER A 194 21.59 -32.97 4.52
C SER A 194 22.16 -32.55 5.89
N SER A 195 21.87 -33.33 6.94
CA SER A 195 22.29 -33.05 8.32
C SER A 195 23.81 -32.99 8.51
N ASP A 196 24.56 -33.59 7.58
CA ASP A 196 26.03 -33.58 7.49
C ASP A 196 26.59 -32.36 6.74
N GLY A 197 25.72 -31.44 6.28
CA GLY A 197 26.11 -30.27 5.49
C GLY A 197 26.34 -30.58 4.01
N THR A 198 26.06 -31.80 3.54
CA THR A 198 26.18 -32.17 2.13
C THR A 198 25.01 -31.62 1.32
N GLU A 199 25.31 -30.95 0.20
CA GLU A 199 24.30 -30.47 -0.75
C GLU A 199 23.71 -31.65 -1.54
N VAL A 200 22.39 -31.84 -1.46
CA VAL A 200 21.66 -32.86 -2.21
C VAL A 200 20.79 -32.17 -3.25
N ARG A 201 21.02 -32.48 -4.52
CA ARG A 201 20.27 -31.93 -5.66
C ARG A 201 19.30 -32.94 -6.24
N LYS A 202 18.11 -32.49 -6.60
CA LYS A 202 17.14 -33.24 -7.41
C LYS A 202 16.84 -32.47 -8.68
N THR A 203 17.08 -33.09 -9.82
CA THR A 203 16.89 -32.48 -11.14
C THR A 203 15.62 -33.03 -11.79
N ILE A 204 14.83 -32.12 -12.35
CA ILE A 204 13.54 -32.43 -12.97
C ILE A 204 13.53 -31.75 -14.33
N ARG A 205 13.27 -32.52 -15.38
CA ARG A 205 13.15 -31.97 -16.74
C ARG A 205 11.73 -31.47 -16.94
N MET A 206 11.61 -30.24 -17.42
CA MET A 206 10.33 -29.57 -17.66
C MET A 206 10.39 -28.79 -18.96
N ARG A 207 9.23 -28.46 -19.52
CA ARG A 207 9.12 -27.54 -20.66
C ARG A 207 8.61 -26.18 -20.17
N ILE A 208 9.18 -25.08 -20.66
CA ILE A 208 8.57 -23.76 -20.46
C ILE A 208 7.34 -23.67 -21.36
N SER A 209 6.14 -23.73 -20.78
CA SER A 209 4.88 -23.69 -21.54
C SER A 209 4.38 -22.28 -21.80
N GLY A 210 4.76 -21.32 -20.95
CA GLY A 210 4.34 -19.93 -21.06
C GLY A 210 5.23 -18.98 -20.27
N VAL A 211 5.14 -17.71 -20.65
CA VAL A 211 5.71 -16.56 -19.95
C VAL A 211 4.57 -15.58 -19.69
N ILE A 212 4.38 -15.18 -18.43
CA ILE A 212 3.35 -14.19 -18.09
C ILE A 212 3.78 -12.79 -18.52
N ALA A 213 2.82 -11.91 -18.78
CA ALA A 213 3.07 -10.49 -18.97
C ALA A 213 3.52 -9.81 -17.68
N GLU A 214 4.22 -8.70 -17.82
CA GLU A 214 4.75 -7.89 -16.71
C GLU A 214 3.62 -7.46 -15.76
N ALA A 215 3.66 -7.97 -14.53
CA ALA A 215 2.71 -7.65 -13.47
C ALA A 215 3.23 -6.57 -12.51
N ARG A 216 4.53 -6.24 -12.58
CA ARG A 216 5.25 -5.27 -11.72
C ARG A 216 5.22 -5.62 -10.23
N ASP A 217 5.19 -6.90 -9.92
CA ASP A 217 5.09 -7.41 -8.57
C ASP A 217 5.71 -8.83 -8.48
N GLU A 218 5.48 -9.53 -7.37
CA GLU A 218 5.89 -10.92 -7.12
C GLU A 218 5.74 -11.89 -8.31
N PRO A 219 4.65 -11.87 -9.12
CA PRO A 219 4.50 -12.80 -10.25
C PRO A 219 5.65 -12.77 -11.25
N ASP A 220 6.29 -11.62 -11.45
CA ASP A 220 7.36 -11.45 -12.43
C ASP A 220 8.62 -12.25 -12.08
N TRP A 221 8.80 -12.57 -10.79
CA TRP A 221 9.93 -13.35 -10.27
C TRP A 221 9.49 -14.74 -9.78
N THR A 222 8.32 -15.21 -10.20
CA THR A 222 7.77 -16.50 -9.80
C THR A 222 7.85 -17.52 -10.94
N MET A 223 8.11 -18.77 -10.59
CA MET A 223 8.02 -19.93 -11.47
C MET A 223 6.86 -20.80 -10.99
N TYR A 224 5.85 -20.96 -11.83
CA TYR A 224 4.63 -21.68 -11.51
C TYR A 224 4.70 -23.12 -11.95
N VAL A 225 4.33 -24.01 -11.05
CA VAL A 225 4.23 -25.46 -11.29
C VAL A 225 2.88 -25.97 -10.77
N PRO A 226 2.38 -27.12 -11.24
CA PRO A 226 1.19 -27.72 -10.68
C PRO A 226 1.36 -28.02 -9.18
N LEU A 227 0.33 -27.74 -8.37
CA LEU A 227 0.36 -28.02 -6.92
C LEU A 227 0.63 -29.49 -6.61
N SER A 228 0.22 -30.41 -7.49
CA SER A 228 0.54 -31.84 -7.34
C SER A 228 2.04 -32.11 -7.37
N ASP A 229 2.79 -31.39 -8.21
CA ASP A 229 4.23 -31.54 -8.34
C ASP A 229 4.91 -30.89 -7.12
N MET A 230 4.40 -29.72 -6.68
CA MET A 230 4.85 -29.04 -5.47
C MET A 230 4.73 -29.90 -4.22
N ASN A 231 3.63 -30.64 -4.04
CA ASN A 231 3.49 -31.59 -2.92
C ASN A 231 4.64 -32.61 -2.88
N GLY A 232 5.05 -33.11 -4.05
CA GLY A 232 6.18 -34.04 -4.18
C GLY A 232 7.53 -33.36 -3.92
N TYR A 233 7.68 -32.10 -4.32
CA TYR A 233 8.89 -31.31 -4.07
C TYR A 233 9.05 -31.02 -2.57
N ASN A 234 7.99 -30.55 -1.92
CA ASN A 234 7.96 -30.27 -0.49
C ASN A 234 8.11 -31.55 0.36
N THR A 235 7.56 -32.69 -0.09
CA THR A 235 7.82 -33.98 0.55
C THR A 235 9.29 -34.38 0.48
N TRP A 236 9.96 -34.10 -0.65
CA TRP A 236 11.37 -34.44 -0.82
C TRP A 236 12.32 -33.55 0.00
N VAL A 237 12.03 -32.25 0.09
CA VAL A 237 12.88 -31.29 0.84
C VAL A 237 12.72 -31.47 2.35
N THR A 238 11.49 -31.61 2.85
CA THR A 238 11.20 -31.73 4.29
C THR A 238 11.39 -33.15 4.82
N GLY A 239 11.32 -34.17 3.95
CA GLY A 239 11.26 -35.57 4.35
C GLY A 239 9.92 -35.98 4.97
N GLN A 240 8.92 -35.09 5.02
CA GLN A 240 7.59 -35.37 5.55
C GLN A 240 6.56 -35.35 4.42
N PRO A 241 5.69 -36.37 4.32
CA PRO A 241 4.59 -36.35 3.36
C PRO A 241 3.69 -35.13 3.57
N VAL A 242 3.45 -34.40 2.48
CA VAL A 242 2.47 -33.30 2.48
C VAL A 242 1.06 -33.90 2.50
N ASP A 243 0.45 -33.94 3.68
CA ASP A 243 -0.94 -34.38 3.87
C ASP A 243 -1.87 -33.17 3.94
N ARG A 244 -2.55 -32.87 2.84
CA ARG A 244 -3.51 -31.75 2.74
C ARG A 244 -4.77 -31.95 3.59
N LYS A 245 -5.11 -33.19 3.97
CA LYS A 245 -6.25 -33.44 4.85
C LYS A 245 -5.94 -33.11 6.30
N LYS A 246 -4.68 -33.32 6.71
CA LYS A 246 -4.22 -33.06 8.07
C LYS A 246 -3.71 -31.63 8.26
N ASN A 247 -2.90 -31.15 7.33
CA ASN A 247 -2.17 -29.89 7.46
C ASN A 247 -2.76 -28.76 6.60
N GLY A 248 -3.67 -29.09 5.67
CA GLY A 248 -4.28 -28.12 4.77
C GLY A 248 -3.34 -27.49 3.75
N TYR A 249 -3.85 -26.45 3.13
CA TYR A 249 -3.13 -25.51 2.28
C TYR A 249 -2.57 -24.37 3.15
N PRO A 250 -1.33 -23.92 2.91
CA PRO A 250 -0.74 -22.80 3.65
C PRO A 250 -1.41 -21.46 3.32
N ASN A 251 -1.93 -21.31 2.10
CA ASN A 251 -2.73 -20.16 1.69
C ASN A 251 -3.65 -20.53 0.53
N LEU A 252 -4.74 -19.77 0.38
CA LEU A 252 -5.62 -19.78 -0.77
C LEU A 252 -5.67 -18.38 -1.38
N VAL A 253 -5.86 -18.32 -2.69
CA VAL A 253 -6.28 -17.11 -3.39
C VAL A 253 -7.73 -17.27 -3.80
N VAL A 254 -8.58 -16.38 -3.32
CA VAL A 254 -10.00 -16.33 -3.65
C VAL A 254 -10.21 -15.16 -4.60
N ARG A 255 -10.94 -15.37 -5.69
CA ARG A 255 -11.36 -14.30 -6.59
C ARG A 255 -12.85 -14.07 -6.49
N VAL A 256 -13.22 -12.80 -6.59
CA VAL A 256 -14.61 -12.37 -6.59
C VAL A 256 -15.00 -11.74 -7.92
N THR A 257 -16.30 -11.63 -8.19
CA THR A 257 -16.80 -11.00 -9.42
C THR A 257 -16.49 -9.51 -9.48
N ASP A 258 -16.58 -8.82 -8.34
CA ASP A 258 -16.54 -7.36 -8.25
C ASP A 258 -15.78 -6.90 -7.00
N LEU A 259 -15.12 -5.74 -7.11
CA LEU A 259 -14.37 -5.12 -6.02
C LEU A 259 -15.23 -4.86 -4.77
N ASP A 260 -16.49 -4.46 -4.96
CA ASP A 260 -17.40 -4.12 -3.86
C ASP A 260 -17.76 -5.33 -2.99
N ARG A 261 -17.67 -6.54 -3.55
CA ARG A 261 -17.93 -7.80 -2.84
C ARG A 261 -16.70 -8.36 -2.15
N ALA A 262 -15.50 -7.89 -2.49
CA ALA A 262 -14.26 -8.44 -1.96
C ALA A 262 -14.19 -8.33 -0.43
N ILE A 263 -14.66 -7.21 0.14
CA ILE A 263 -14.69 -7.00 1.59
C ILE A 263 -15.73 -7.91 2.25
N ASP A 264 -16.97 -7.92 1.74
CA ASP A 264 -18.04 -8.75 2.32
C ASP A 264 -17.70 -10.25 2.30
N VAL A 265 -17.02 -10.71 1.25
CA VAL A 265 -16.54 -12.11 1.16
C VAL A 265 -15.38 -12.33 2.11
N ALA A 266 -14.44 -11.40 2.22
CA ALA A 266 -13.34 -11.50 3.17
C ALA A 266 -13.84 -11.55 4.62
N ASP A 267 -14.84 -10.75 4.97
CA ASP A 267 -15.47 -10.74 6.29
C ASP A 267 -16.14 -12.08 6.59
N GLN A 268 -16.88 -12.65 5.63
CA GLN A 268 -17.46 -14.00 5.78
C GLN A 268 -16.38 -15.07 5.97
N ILE A 269 -15.26 -15.00 5.24
CA ILE A 269 -14.13 -15.92 5.40
C ILE A 269 -13.49 -15.76 6.80
N MET A 270 -13.44 -14.53 7.33
CA MET A 270 -12.97 -14.28 8.70
C MET A 270 -13.93 -14.82 9.75
N GLU A 271 -15.24 -14.71 9.54
CA GLU A 271 -16.26 -15.30 10.42
C GLU A 271 -16.20 -16.83 10.44
N MET A 272 -15.78 -17.46 9.34
CA MET A 272 -15.48 -18.90 9.28
C MET A 272 -14.20 -19.29 10.05
N GLY A 273 -13.50 -18.31 10.64
CA GLY A 273 -12.32 -18.52 11.48
C GLY A 273 -11.01 -18.57 10.70
N TYR A 274 -10.97 -18.08 9.46
CA TYR A 274 -9.72 -17.94 8.68
C TYR A 274 -9.22 -16.50 8.71
N GLN A 275 -8.01 -16.26 8.21
CA GLN A 275 -7.54 -14.90 7.98
C GLN A 275 -7.77 -14.55 6.51
N ALA A 276 -8.40 -13.41 6.24
CA ALA A 276 -8.57 -12.91 4.88
C ALA A 276 -8.01 -11.48 4.76
N TYR A 277 -7.30 -11.21 3.69
CA TYR A 277 -6.75 -9.90 3.37
C TYR A 277 -7.14 -9.50 1.95
N THR A 278 -7.57 -8.25 1.80
CA THR A 278 -7.85 -7.65 0.50
C THR A 278 -6.98 -6.40 0.31
N PRO A 279 -6.56 -6.08 -0.93
CA PRO A 279 -5.94 -4.78 -1.20
C PRO A 279 -6.81 -3.60 -0.74
N GLN A 280 -8.15 -3.74 -0.84
CA GLN A 280 -9.10 -2.71 -0.49
C GLN A 280 -9.13 -2.42 1.02
N SER A 281 -9.05 -3.45 1.89
CA SER A 281 -9.05 -3.25 3.35
C SER A 281 -7.81 -2.48 3.82
N PHE A 282 -6.68 -2.66 3.13
CA PHE A 282 -5.47 -1.87 3.37
C PHE A 282 -5.65 -0.39 3.02
N ILE A 283 -6.28 -0.08 1.88
CA ILE A 283 -6.60 1.31 1.49
C ILE A 283 -7.52 1.97 2.50
N GLN A 284 -8.54 1.25 2.97
CA GLN A 284 -9.46 1.76 3.99
C GLN A 284 -8.73 2.02 5.31
N GLY A 285 -7.84 1.12 5.74
CA GLY A 285 -7.01 1.30 6.93
C GLY A 285 -6.12 2.54 6.83
N ILE A 286 -5.42 2.72 5.70
CA ILE A 286 -4.59 3.90 5.43
C ILE A 286 -5.44 5.18 5.43
N SER A 287 -6.56 5.18 4.73
CA SER A 287 -7.44 6.35 4.62
C SER A 287 -8.04 6.73 5.97
N GLY A 288 -8.41 5.75 6.79
CA GLY A 288 -8.88 5.96 8.17
C GLY A 288 -7.81 6.57 9.06
N PHE A 289 -6.58 6.04 9.00
CA PHE A 289 -5.44 6.60 9.73
C PHE A 289 -5.17 8.07 9.35
N TYR A 290 -5.15 8.40 8.05
CA TYR A 290 -4.97 9.78 7.60
C TYR A 290 -6.12 10.69 7.99
N THR A 291 -7.36 10.18 8.00
CA THR A 291 -8.52 10.95 8.47
C THR A 291 -8.36 11.33 9.95
N ILE A 292 -7.90 10.40 10.79
CA ILE A 292 -7.62 10.68 12.21
C ILE A 292 -6.50 11.74 12.34
N LEU A 293 -5.42 11.61 11.59
CA LEU A 293 -4.35 12.63 11.58
C LEU A 293 -4.87 14.00 11.16
N GLN A 294 -5.72 14.08 10.13
CA GLN A 294 -6.35 15.33 9.70
C GLN A 294 -7.23 15.95 10.77
N ILE A 295 -7.98 15.14 11.53
CA ILE A 295 -8.77 15.62 12.67
C ILE A 295 -7.85 16.21 13.74
N ILE A 296 -6.75 15.53 14.07
CA ILE A 296 -5.77 16.02 15.06
C ILE A 296 -5.13 17.33 14.58
N PHE A 297 -4.64 17.39 13.35
CA PHE A 297 -4.03 18.60 12.78
C PHE A 297 -5.03 19.74 12.61
N GLY A 298 -6.28 19.43 12.25
CA GLY A 298 -7.38 20.38 12.24
C GLY A 298 -7.66 20.96 13.64
N GLY A 299 -7.64 20.11 14.67
CA GLY A 299 -7.76 20.53 16.08
C GLY A 299 -6.62 21.43 16.53
N VAL A 300 -5.38 21.05 16.26
CA VAL A 300 -4.19 21.89 16.54
C VAL A 300 -4.27 23.20 15.77
N GLY A 301 -4.70 23.16 14.51
CA GLY A 301 -4.88 24.34 13.68
C GLY A 301 -5.96 25.29 14.21
N ALA A 302 -7.07 24.76 14.72
CA ALA A 302 -8.10 25.55 15.39
C ALA A 302 -7.56 26.26 16.64
N ILE A 303 -6.74 25.58 17.45
CA ILE A 303 -6.08 26.18 18.62
C ILE A 303 -5.10 27.28 18.19
N ALA A 304 -4.29 27.02 17.17
CA ALA A 304 -3.34 28.01 16.64
C ALA A 304 -4.05 29.26 16.09
N LEU A 305 -5.16 29.08 15.38
CA LEU A 305 -6.02 30.19 14.92
C LEU A 305 -6.61 30.98 16.09
N LEU A 306 -7.00 30.30 17.18
CA LEU A 306 -7.50 30.95 18.39
C LEU A 306 -6.41 31.77 19.08
N VAL A 307 -5.19 31.24 19.21
CA VAL A 307 -4.03 31.96 19.77
C VAL A 307 -3.68 33.18 18.90
N ALA A 308 -3.70 33.02 17.57
CA ALA A 308 -3.50 34.10 16.61
C ALA A 308 -4.58 35.19 16.77
N ALA A 309 -5.86 34.81 16.87
CA ALA A 309 -6.96 35.74 17.08
C ALA A 309 -6.82 36.52 18.40
N ILE A 310 -6.40 35.87 19.49
CA ILE A 310 -6.11 36.54 20.77
C ILE A 310 -4.94 37.52 20.62
N GLY A 311 -3.88 37.14 19.90
CA GLY A 311 -2.73 38.00 19.63
C GLY A 311 -3.10 39.26 18.83
N ILE A 312 -3.95 39.10 17.81
CA ILE A 312 -4.51 40.21 17.03
C ILE A 312 -5.40 41.09 17.93
N ALA A 313 -6.28 40.49 18.73
CA ALA A 313 -7.17 41.21 19.64
C ALA A 313 -6.38 42.05 20.66
N ASN A 314 -5.31 41.50 21.24
CA ASN A 314 -4.47 42.23 22.19
C ASN A 314 -3.75 43.43 21.51
N THR A 315 -3.26 43.22 20.29
CA THR A 315 -2.65 44.29 19.48
C THR A 315 -3.66 45.40 19.17
N MET A 316 -4.88 45.02 18.79
CA MET A 316 -5.96 45.94 18.44
C MET A 316 -6.50 46.70 19.64
N ALA A 317 -6.68 46.04 20.79
CA ALA A 317 -7.13 46.67 22.02
C ALA A 317 -6.19 47.83 22.42
N MET A 318 -4.88 47.59 22.36
CA MET A 318 -3.91 48.63 22.66
C MET A 318 -3.88 49.74 21.59
N ALA A 319 -4.05 49.39 20.30
CA ALA A 319 -4.14 50.38 19.24
C ALA A 319 -5.37 51.31 19.37
N ILE A 320 -6.50 50.78 19.82
CA ILE A 320 -7.71 51.55 20.10
C ILE A 320 -7.49 52.48 21.30
N LEU A 321 -6.91 51.98 22.39
CA LEU A 321 -6.64 52.77 23.59
C LEU A 321 -5.70 53.95 23.33
N GLU A 322 -4.65 53.73 22.54
CA GLU A 322 -3.71 54.78 22.14
C GLU A 322 -4.34 55.83 21.21
N ARG A 323 -5.44 55.51 20.50
CA ARG A 323 -6.10 56.39 19.51
C ARG A 323 -7.48 56.90 19.97
N THR A 324 -7.78 56.82 21.25
CA THR A 324 -9.07 57.29 21.83
C THR A 324 -9.41 58.73 21.48
N ARG A 325 -8.41 59.63 21.46
CA ARG A 325 -8.60 61.04 21.05
C ARG A 325 -8.95 61.18 19.56
N GLU A 326 -8.31 60.40 18.68
CA GLU A 326 -8.61 60.40 17.24
C GLU A 326 -10.04 59.90 16.96
N ILE A 327 -10.48 58.86 17.70
CA ILE A 327 -11.86 58.36 17.63
C ILE A 327 -12.86 59.45 18.06
N GLY A 328 -12.55 60.17 19.14
CA GLY A 328 -13.37 61.28 19.63
C GLY A 328 -13.52 62.41 18.59
N LEU A 329 -12.41 62.77 17.94
CA LEU A 329 -12.40 63.75 16.84
C LEU A 329 -13.22 63.27 15.63
N MET A 330 -13.05 62.02 15.19
CA MET A 330 -13.84 61.46 14.08
C MET A 330 -15.35 61.53 14.38
N LYS A 331 -15.77 61.16 15.59
CA LYS A 331 -17.18 61.24 15.98
C LYS A 331 -17.69 62.68 16.09
N ALA A 332 -16.87 63.62 16.59
CA ALA A 332 -17.22 65.03 16.67
C ALA A 332 -17.44 65.67 15.28
N VAL A 333 -16.73 65.19 14.26
CA VAL A 333 -16.90 65.63 12.85
C VAL A 333 -18.03 64.88 12.14
N GLY A 334 -18.75 63.99 12.83
CA GLY A 334 -19.95 63.31 12.33
C GLY A 334 -19.75 61.87 11.87
N ALA A 335 -18.61 61.24 12.14
CA ALA A 335 -18.42 59.82 11.82
C ALA A 335 -19.34 58.92 12.67
N THR A 336 -20.03 58.00 12.02
CA THR A 336 -20.92 57.04 12.69
C THR A 336 -20.13 55.94 13.41
N ASN A 337 -20.73 55.31 14.43
CA ASN A 337 -20.10 54.17 15.13
C ASN A 337 -19.74 53.02 14.18
N ARG A 338 -20.55 52.77 13.15
CA ARG A 338 -20.26 51.76 12.12
C ARG A 338 -19.02 52.10 11.31
N GLN A 339 -18.88 53.36 10.89
CA GLN A 339 -17.70 53.81 10.12
C GLN A 339 -16.41 53.64 10.91
N VAL A 340 -16.42 54.03 12.19
CA VAL A 340 -15.28 53.84 13.10
C VAL A 340 -14.97 52.35 13.27
N LEU A 341 -16.00 51.51 13.49
CA LEU A 341 -15.81 50.06 13.61
C LEU A 341 -15.19 49.47 12.33
N SER A 342 -15.65 49.85 11.14
CA SER A 342 -15.13 49.34 9.88
C SER A 342 -13.66 49.70 9.63
N VAL A 343 -13.16 50.84 10.15
CA VAL A 343 -11.73 51.18 10.08
C VAL A 343 -10.91 50.19 10.91
N PHE A 344 -11.29 49.95 12.17
CA PHE A 344 -10.55 49.02 13.04
C PHE A 344 -10.70 47.56 12.62
N LEU A 345 -11.89 47.16 12.17
CA LEU A 345 -12.12 45.82 11.63
C LEU A 345 -11.26 45.59 10.38
N GLY A 346 -11.15 46.61 9.52
CA GLY A 346 -10.27 46.61 8.36
C GLY A 346 -8.79 46.54 8.73
N GLU A 347 -8.34 47.25 9.77
CA GLU A 347 -6.97 47.13 10.30
C GLU A 347 -6.69 45.71 10.80
N SER A 348 -7.59 45.10 11.59
CA SER A 348 -7.43 43.73 12.08
C SER A 348 -7.46 42.70 10.95
N ALA A 349 -8.33 42.87 9.95
CA ALA A 349 -8.40 42.01 8.77
C ALA A 349 -7.13 42.14 7.92
N GLY A 350 -6.57 43.35 7.79
CA GLY A 350 -5.29 43.57 7.12
C GLY A 350 -4.13 42.88 7.81
N ILE A 351 -4.07 42.87 9.15
CA ILE A 351 -3.07 42.11 9.91
C ILE A 351 -3.25 40.60 9.70
N GLY A 352 -4.49 40.11 9.74
CA GLY A 352 -4.80 38.72 9.48
C GLY A 352 -4.39 38.28 8.07
N PHE A 353 -4.69 39.08 7.05
CA PHE A 353 -4.37 38.80 5.64
C PHE A 353 -2.87 38.91 5.32
N LEU A 354 -2.13 39.80 5.99
CA LEU A 354 -0.66 39.79 5.92
C LEU A 354 -0.06 38.57 6.60
N GLY A 355 -0.80 37.98 7.53
CA GLY A 355 -0.38 36.90 8.39
C GLY A 355 -0.67 35.49 7.86
N GLY A 356 -1.74 35.29 7.09
CA GLY A 356 -2.20 33.98 6.62
C GLY A 356 -2.56 34.01 5.15
#